data_AF-A3WY08-F1
#
_entry.id   AF-A3WY08-F1
#
_cell.length_a   1.000
_cell.length_b   1.000
_cell.length_c   1.000
_cell.angle_alpha   90.00
_cell.angle_beta   90.00
_cell.angle_gamma   90.00
#
_symmetry.space_group_name_H-M   'P 1'
#
loop_
_entity.id
_entity.type
_entity.pdbx_description
1 polymer ?
#
loop_
_entity_poly.entity_id
_entity_poly.type
_entity_poly.pdbx_seq_one_letter_code
_entity_poly.pdbx_strand_id
1 'polypeptide(L)'
;MVHSAETREQARGDLIDRWDRQRQASPDSSRIILTHTNAEVRELNEAARDRMRAAGDLGEDVRVTVERGERNFAAGDRVMFLQNERGLGVKNGTLGTIEQVSEQSMSVRTDDGRSISFDLKDYDRIDHGYAATIHKAQGMTVDRTHVLATPGMDAHGSYVALSRHRDGMDLHYGRDDFSSQDKLINTLSRDRAKDMATDYEPAQSYAERRGITAHAHDAAVEQVAEPSLEHLDLGLCDRNGVGPVIGHGPCAEVVLGRPTGERPRIAQQFLKLLRRRRRSFSVPGTRCRLRLVVVPAVRSHRGSQIR
;
A
#
# COMPACT_ATOMS: atom_id res chain seq x y z
N MET A 1 -12.43 -6.58 14.57
CA MET A 1 -13.84 -6.13 14.58
C MET A 1 -13.95 -4.75 13.93
N VAL A 2 -15.16 -4.21 13.76
CA VAL A 2 -15.36 -2.85 13.22
C VAL A 2 -15.90 -1.95 14.33
N HIS A 3 -15.27 -0.79 14.53
CA HIS A 3 -15.55 0.15 15.62
C HIS A 3 -15.87 1.53 15.02
N SER A 4 -16.96 2.12 15.48
CA SER A 4 -17.35 3.48 15.10
C SER A 4 -17.27 4.41 16.30
N ALA A 5 -16.73 5.61 16.11
CA ALA A 5 -16.79 6.70 17.09
C ALA A 5 -17.59 7.89 16.49
N GLU A 6 -17.93 8.88 17.32
CA GLU A 6 -18.66 10.06 16.82
C GLU A 6 -17.80 10.88 15.86
N THR A 7 -16.53 11.07 16.20
CA THR A 7 -15.55 11.82 15.40
C THR A 7 -14.34 10.97 15.02
N ARG A 8 -13.58 11.40 14.01
CA ARG A 8 -12.32 10.77 13.62
C ARG A 8 -11.30 10.82 14.76
N GLU A 9 -11.24 11.94 15.47
CA GLU A 9 -10.34 12.13 16.61
C GLU A 9 -10.64 11.13 17.72
N GLN A 10 -11.92 10.95 18.06
CA GLN A 10 -12.34 9.93 19.02
C GLN A 10 -12.01 8.52 18.53
N ALA A 11 -12.25 8.23 17.24
CA ALA A 11 -11.90 6.93 16.66
C ALA A 11 -10.39 6.64 16.75
N ARG A 12 -9.55 7.68 16.63
CA ARG A 12 -8.10 7.59 16.81
C ARG A 12 -7.74 7.28 18.26
N GLY A 13 -8.33 8.00 19.22
CA GLY A 13 -8.15 7.72 20.65
C GLY A 13 -8.51 6.29 21.00
N ASP A 14 -9.71 5.85 20.62
CA ASP A 14 -10.22 4.49 20.84
C ASP A 14 -9.33 3.42 20.19
N LEU A 15 -8.77 3.72 19.02
CA LEU A 15 -7.82 2.86 18.33
C LEU A 15 -6.55 2.69 19.16
N ILE A 16 -5.96 3.80 19.62
CA ILE A 16 -4.74 3.80 20.42
C ILE A 16 -4.95 3.08 21.76
N ASP A 17 -6.08 3.33 22.43
CA ASP A 17 -6.47 2.63 23.67
C ASP A 17 -6.58 1.11 23.48
N ARG A 18 -7.15 0.69 22.34
CA ARG A 18 -7.27 -0.74 22.03
C ARG A 18 -5.92 -1.34 21.66
N TRP A 19 -5.12 -0.63 20.87
CA TRP A 19 -3.77 -1.04 20.50
C TRP A 19 -2.89 -1.24 21.74
N ASP A 20 -2.90 -0.29 22.69
CA ASP A 20 -2.11 -0.37 23.91
C ASP A 20 -2.55 -1.52 24.83
N ARG A 21 -3.87 -1.72 25.00
CA ARG A 21 -4.39 -2.89 25.73
C ARG A 21 -3.96 -4.21 25.10
N GLN A 22 -4.00 -4.33 23.77
CA GLN A 22 -3.58 -5.54 23.07
C GLN A 22 -2.06 -5.75 23.16
N ARG A 23 -1.29 -4.66 23.13
CA ARG A 23 0.17 -4.69 23.32
C ARG A 23 0.54 -5.24 24.69
N GLN A 24 -0.11 -4.77 25.76
CA GLN A 24 0.13 -5.26 27.11
C GLN A 24 -0.30 -6.72 27.30
N ALA A 25 -1.43 -7.11 26.71
CA ALA A 25 -1.96 -8.47 26.83
C ALA A 25 -1.17 -9.52 26.04
N SER A 26 -0.47 -9.13 24.97
CA SER A 26 0.33 -10.05 24.14
C SER A 26 1.58 -9.33 23.61
N PRO A 27 2.60 -9.10 24.46
CA PRO A 27 3.77 -8.27 24.13
C PRO A 27 4.55 -8.75 22.90
N ASP A 28 4.68 -10.07 22.75
CA ASP A 28 5.47 -10.70 21.69
C ASP A 28 4.78 -10.69 20.30
N SER A 29 3.48 -10.39 20.23
CA SER A 29 2.75 -10.37 18.97
C SER A 29 3.08 -9.12 18.15
N SER A 30 3.48 -9.31 16.89
CA SER A 30 3.75 -8.20 15.98
C SER A 30 2.48 -7.42 15.65
N ARG A 31 2.57 -6.09 15.65
CA ARG A 31 1.42 -5.21 15.43
C ARG A 31 1.79 -3.94 14.68
N ILE A 32 0.85 -3.44 13.87
CA ILE A 32 0.99 -2.15 13.18
C ILE A 32 -0.36 -1.45 13.02
N ILE A 33 -0.33 -0.12 13.09
CA ILE A 33 -1.48 0.73 12.78
C ILE A 33 -1.37 1.20 11.33
N LEU A 34 -2.45 1.07 10.55
CA LEU A 34 -2.50 1.43 9.14
C LEU A 34 -3.52 2.53 8.88
N THR A 35 -3.12 3.53 8.09
CA THR A 35 -4.01 4.61 7.61
C THR A 35 -3.61 5.04 6.20
N HIS A 36 -4.36 5.97 5.61
CA HIS A 36 -4.15 6.40 4.23
C HIS A 36 -3.15 7.56 4.09
N THR A 37 -3.15 8.53 5.01
CA THR A 37 -2.38 9.78 4.84
C THR A 37 -1.18 9.87 5.78
N ASN A 38 -0.13 10.59 5.36
CA ASN A 38 1.05 10.80 6.20
C ASN A 38 0.75 11.68 7.43
N ALA A 39 -0.22 12.58 7.35
CA ALA A 39 -0.63 13.41 8.49
C ALA A 39 -1.21 12.53 9.61
N GLU A 40 -2.16 11.65 9.26
CA GLU A 40 -2.74 10.69 10.22
C GLU A 40 -1.69 9.73 10.79
N VAL A 41 -0.70 9.32 9.97
CA VAL A 41 0.42 8.49 10.47
C VAL A 41 1.22 9.22 11.55
N ARG A 42 1.50 10.51 11.37
CA ARG A 42 2.24 11.29 12.39
C ARG A 42 1.46 11.37 13.69
N GLU A 43 0.19 11.74 13.61
CA GLU A 43 -0.69 11.85 14.78
C GLU A 43 -0.86 10.50 15.50
N LEU A 44 -0.96 9.40 14.76
CA LEU A 44 -1.03 8.06 15.33
C LEU A 44 0.30 7.60 15.96
N ASN A 45 1.44 7.95 15.35
CA ASN A 45 2.76 7.64 15.89
C ASN A 45 3.00 8.38 17.21
N GLU A 46 2.67 9.67 17.26
CA GLU A 46 2.79 10.50 18.47
C GLU A 46 1.89 9.96 19.58
N ALA A 47 0.60 9.73 19.28
CA ALA A 47 -0.33 9.18 20.28
C ALA A 47 0.07 7.79 20.79
N ALA A 48 0.61 6.92 19.93
CA ALA A 48 1.12 5.60 20.34
C ALA A 48 2.35 5.72 21.23
N ARG A 49 3.29 6.62 20.87
CA ARG A 49 4.50 6.90 21.66
C ARG A 49 4.15 7.47 23.03
N ASP A 50 3.15 8.35 23.12
CA ASP A 50 2.69 8.89 24.40
C ASP A 50 2.14 7.80 25.33
N ARG A 51 1.45 6.79 24.79
CA ARG A 51 1.03 5.61 25.59
C ARG A 51 2.21 4.78 26.06
N MET A 52 3.22 4.57 25.21
CA MET A 52 4.45 3.86 25.58
C MET A 52 5.18 4.61 26.71
N ARG A 53 5.26 5.94 26.62
CA ARG A 53 5.85 6.78 27.68
C ARG A 53 5.05 6.70 28.97
N ALA A 54 3.72 6.84 28.90
CA ALA A 54 2.85 6.78 30.06
C ALA A 54 2.92 5.42 30.78
N ALA A 55 3.17 4.34 30.04
CA ALA A 55 3.40 3.00 30.59
C ALA A 55 4.80 2.80 31.20
N GLY A 56 5.74 3.73 31.00
CA GLY A 56 7.13 3.59 31.44
C GLY A 56 7.97 2.65 30.58
N ASP A 57 7.50 2.32 29.36
CA ASP A 57 8.16 1.39 28.45
C ASP A 57 9.24 2.06 27.57
N LEU A 58 9.44 3.37 27.72
CA LEU A 58 10.43 4.16 26.99
C LEU A 58 11.52 4.66 27.93
N GLY A 59 12.77 4.61 27.46
CA GLY A 59 13.91 5.26 28.11
C GLY A 59 13.90 6.79 27.95
N GLU A 60 15.05 7.41 28.21
CA GLU A 60 15.21 8.85 28.04
C GLU A 60 15.11 9.27 26.56
N ASP A 61 14.51 10.44 26.34
CA ASP A 61 14.36 11.03 25.01
C ASP A 61 15.71 11.56 24.52
N VAL A 62 16.15 11.05 23.37
CA VAL A 62 17.30 11.54 22.64
C VAL A 62 16.81 12.25 21.38
N ARG A 63 17.19 13.51 21.21
CA ARG A 63 16.87 14.28 20.01
C ARG A 63 17.82 13.89 18.89
N VAL A 64 17.26 13.45 17.77
CA VAL A 64 17.99 13.03 16.59
C VAL A 64 17.48 13.77 15.36
N THR A 65 18.40 14.28 14.56
CA THR A 65 18.07 14.86 13.25
C THR A 65 18.02 13.76 12.22
N VAL A 66 16.83 13.46 11.71
CA VAL A 66 16.60 12.52 10.60
C VAL A 66 16.22 13.29 9.33
N GLU A 67 16.17 12.63 8.17
CA GLU A 67 15.77 13.26 6.89
C GLU A 67 14.51 14.11 7.01
N ARG A 68 13.53 13.58 7.75
CA ARG A 68 12.19 14.15 7.87
C ARG A 68 12.10 15.25 8.92
N GLY A 69 13.22 15.70 9.46
CA GLY A 69 13.33 16.72 10.49
C GLY A 69 13.82 16.17 11.83
N GLU A 70 13.88 17.04 12.83
CA GLU A 70 14.23 16.64 14.19
C GLU A 70 13.12 15.82 14.83
N ARG A 71 13.49 14.70 15.46
CA ARG A 71 12.57 13.83 16.20
C ARG A 71 13.23 13.30 17.46
N ASN A 72 12.41 12.99 18.45
CA ASN A 72 12.89 12.35 19.67
C ASN A 72 12.69 10.83 19.58
N PHE A 73 13.74 10.08 19.86
CA PHE A 73 13.69 8.62 19.99
C PHE A 73 14.13 8.23 21.40
N ALA A 74 13.62 7.11 21.89
CA ALA A 74 14.02 6.53 23.17
C ALA A 74 14.32 5.04 23.00
N ALA A 75 15.09 4.46 23.92
CA ALA A 75 15.18 3.00 24.02
C ALA A 75 13.78 2.42 24.24
N GLY A 76 13.44 1.33 23.54
CA GLY A 76 12.10 0.75 23.51
C GLY A 76 11.19 1.29 22.40
N ASP A 77 11.57 2.39 21.71
CA ASP A 77 10.75 2.93 20.62
C ASP A 77 10.69 1.97 19.42
N ARG A 78 9.51 1.92 18.80
CA ARG A 78 9.31 1.23 17.54
C ARG A 78 9.70 2.12 16.37
N VAL A 79 10.49 1.60 15.44
CA VAL A 79 11.00 2.34 14.29
C VAL A 79 10.79 1.59 12.97
N MET A 80 10.71 2.37 11.88
CA MET A 80 10.64 1.89 10.51
C MET A 80 11.78 2.46 9.68
N PHE A 81 12.53 1.57 9.03
CA PHE A 81 13.55 1.95 8.04
C PHE A 81 12.87 2.40 6.75
N LEU A 82 13.22 3.58 6.24
CA LEU A 82 12.57 4.20 5.07
C LEU A 82 13.37 4.03 3.77
N GLN A 83 14.64 3.64 3.86
CA GLN A 83 15.51 3.41 2.71
C GLN A 83 16.20 2.05 2.81
N ASN A 84 16.41 1.42 1.65
CA ASN A 84 17.22 0.21 1.57
C ASN A 84 18.68 0.56 1.82
N GLU A 85 19.33 -0.14 2.74
CA GLU A 85 20.78 -0.03 2.96
C GLU A 85 21.39 -1.44 2.97
N ARG A 86 22.27 -1.71 2.01
CA ARG A 86 22.84 -3.05 1.80
C ARG A 86 23.85 -3.39 2.87
N GLY A 87 24.62 -2.41 3.35
CA GLY A 87 25.60 -2.63 4.42
C GLY A 87 24.95 -3.06 5.73
N LEU A 88 23.78 -2.50 6.03
CA LEU A 88 22.98 -2.85 7.22
C LEU A 88 22.04 -4.05 6.98
N GLY A 89 21.85 -4.46 5.71
CA GLY A 89 20.90 -5.50 5.34
C GLY A 89 19.45 -5.15 5.69
N VAL A 90 19.10 -3.86 5.66
CA VAL A 90 17.74 -3.35 5.89
C VAL A 90 17.06 -2.98 4.59
N LYS A 91 15.75 -3.22 4.53
CA LYS A 91 14.89 -2.83 3.41
C LYS A 91 13.92 -1.75 3.84
N ASN A 92 13.46 -0.92 2.92
CA ASN A 92 12.38 0.03 3.13
C ASN A 92 11.12 -0.71 3.63
N GLY A 93 10.59 -0.28 4.77
CA GLY A 93 9.47 -0.90 5.46
C GLY A 93 9.88 -1.96 6.50
N THR A 94 11.19 -2.19 6.71
CA THR A 94 11.65 -3.03 7.82
C THR A 94 11.30 -2.36 9.15
N LEU A 95 10.73 -3.13 10.07
CA LEU A 95 10.40 -2.70 11.42
C LEU A 95 11.42 -3.22 12.41
N GLY A 96 11.66 -2.44 13.46
CA GLY A 96 12.50 -2.84 14.58
C GLY A 96 12.20 -2.03 15.83
N THR A 97 12.79 -2.46 16.94
CA THR A 97 12.69 -1.82 18.24
C THR A 97 14.08 -1.30 18.62
N ILE A 98 14.16 -0.04 19.04
CA ILE A 98 15.42 0.56 19.49
C ILE A 98 15.85 -0.12 20.79
N GLU A 99 17.05 -0.68 20.81
CA GLU A 99 17.68 -1.20 22.02
C GLU A 99 18.48 -0.10 22.73
N GLN A 100 19.20 0.72 21.95
CA GLN A 100 20.00 1.84 22.45
C GLN A 100 19.97 2.98 21.44
N VAL A 101 19.95 4.22 21.93
CA VAL A 101 19.99 5.43 21.11
C VAL A 101 20.87 6.48 21.76
N SER A 102 21.66 7.15 20.95
CA SER A 102 22.45 8.33 21.29
C SER A 102 22.32 9.37 20.17
N GLU A 103 22.87 10.56 20.36
CA GLU A 103 22.87 11.61 19.32
C GLU A 103 23.71 11.23 18.08
N GLN A 104 24.61 10.25 18.21
CA GLN A 104 25.57 9.87 17.16
C GLN A 104 25.25 8.52 16.52
N SER A 105 24.71 7.58 17.30
CA SER A 105 24.49 6.20 16.87
C SER A 105 23.20 5.61 17.45
N MET A 106 22.67 4.61 16.76
CA MET A 106 21.46 3.91 17.14
C MET A 106 21.63 2.40 16.95
N SER A 107 21.15 1.62 17.91
CA SER A 107 21.06 0.16 17.83
C SER A 107 19.59 -0.27 17.82
N VAL A 108 19.20 -1.02 16.80
CA VAL A 108 17.83 -1.46 16.55
C VAL A 108 17.80 -2.97 16.41
N ARG A 109 16.93 -3.63 17.17
CA ARG A 109 16.59 -5.04 16.97
C ARG A 109 15.42 -5.15 15.99
N THR A 110 15.66 -5.72 14.83
CA THR A 110 14.64 -5.95 13.81
C THR A 110 13.74 -7.13 14.17
N ASP A 111 12.55 -7.20 13.55
CA ASP A 111 11.57 -8.26 13.82
C ASP A 111 12.03 -9.67 13.41
N ASP A 112 13.00 -9.74 12.51
CA ASP A 112 13.66 -10.99 12.13
C ASP A 112 14.72 -11.45 13.14
N GLY A 113 14.88 -10.72 14.25
CA GLY A 113 15.76 -11.05 15.37
C GLY A 113 17.21 -10.56 15.23
N ARG A 114 17.54 -9.80 14.18
CA ARG A 114 18.89 -9.22 14.02
C ARG A 114 19.03 -7.94 14.82
N SER A 115 20.18 -7.74 15.45
CA SER A 115 20.56 -6.43 16.00
C SER A 115 21.42 -5.69 14.99
N ILE A 116 21.06 -4.44 14.71
CA ILE A 116 21.68 -3.59 13.71
C ILE A 116 22.08 -2.29 14.40
N SER A 117 23.38 -2.01 14.43
CA SER A 117 23.91 -0.75 14.96
C SER A 117 24.48 0.07 13.81
N PHE A 118 24.18 1.36 13.80
CA PHE A 118 24.62 2.28 12.76
C PHE A 118 24.82 3.69 13.32
N ASP A 119 25.68 4.45 12.67
CA ASP A 119 25.87 5.86 12.95
C ASP A 119 24.83 6.68 12.18
N LEU A 120 24.25 7.67 12.86
CA LEU A 120 23.21 8.55 12.32
C LEU A 120 23.74 9.46 11.20
N LYS A 121 25.06 9.59 11.10
CA LYS A 121 25.74 10.28 9.98
C LYS A 121 25.69 9.48 8.68
N ASP A 122 25.71 8.15 8.79
CA ASP A 122 25.73 7.24 7.64
C ASP A 122 24.31 6.83 7.23
N TYR A 123 23.37 6.82 8.19
CA TYR A 123 21.98 6.47 7.94
C TYR A 123 21.00 7.30 8.79
N ASP A 124 20.26 8.20 8.13
CA ASP A 124 19.28 9.11 8.74
C ASP A 124 17.83 8.84 8.28
N ARG A 125 17.60 7.78 7.49
CA ARG A 125 16.31 7.46 6.85
C ARG A 125 15.43 6.59 7.74
N ILE A 126 15.10 7.10 8.92
CA ILE A 126 14.29 6.40 9.93
C ILE A 126 13.13 7.26 10.46
N ASP A 127 12.02 6.63 10.83
CA ASP A 127 10.85 7.28 11.44
C ASP A 127 10.19 6.34 12.46
N HIS A 128 9.25 6.83 13.25
CA HIS A 128 8.49 6.00 14.17
C HIS A 128 7.66 4.95 13.42
N GLY A 129 7.68 3.72 13.92
CA GLY A 129 7.13 2.53 13.29
C GLY A 129 5.85 1.99 13.93
N TYR A 130 5.17 2.77 14.77
CA TYR A 130 3.89 2.35 15.38
C TYR A 130 2.75 2.34 14.35
N ALA A 131 2.74 3.36 13.47
CA ALA A 131 1.79 3.56 12.41
C ALA A 131 2.49 3.73 11.05
N ALA A 132 1.83 3.28 9.99
CA ALA A 132 2.31 3.44 8.63
C ALA A 132 1.17 3.64 7.65
N THR A 133 1.50 4.25 6.51
CA THR A 133 0.54 4.31 5.40
C THR A 133 0.31 2.92 4.82
N ILE A 134 -0.91 2.64 4.35
CA ILE A 134 -1.27 1.37 3.70
C ILE A 134 -0.32 1.02 2.54
N HIS A 135 0.14 2.02 1.78
CA HIS A 135 1.12 1.83 0.71
C HIS A 135 2.45 1.25 1.20
N LYS A 136 2.92 1.67 2.39
CA LYS A 136 4.16 1.16 3.00
C LYS A 136 4.00 -0.22 3.62
N ALA A 137 2.77 -0.65 3.91
CA ALA A 137 2.48 -1.97 4.44
C ALA A 137 2.33 -3.05 3.35
N GLN A 138 2.56 -2.72 2.08
CA GLN A 138 2.51 -3.71 1.00
C GLN A 138 3.63 -4.76 1.18
N GLY A 139 3.25 -6.03 1.21
CA GLY A 139 4.19 -7.15 1.41
C GLY A 139 4.56 -7.41 2.87
N MET A 140 4.07 -6.58 3.81
CA MET A 140 4.21 -6.82 5.24
C MET A 140 3.17 -7.85 5.71
N THR A 141 3.58 -8.70 6.67
CA THR A 141 2.66 -9.58 7.42
C THR A 141 2.95 -9.38 8.90
N VAL A 142 1.92 -9.08 9.67
CA VAL A 142 1.97 -8.94 11.13
C VAL A 142 0.90 -9.82 11.76
N ASP A 143 0.98 -10.07 13.06
CA ASP A 143 -0.02 -10.87 13.76
C ASP A 143 -1.33 -10.09 13.89
N ARG A 144 -1.24 -8.79 14.24
CA ARG A 144 -2.40 -7.92 14.42
C ARG A 144 -2.31 -6.59 13.68
N THR A 145 -3.41 -6.17 13.05
CA THR A 145 -3.51 -4.83 12.44
C THR A 145 -4.62 -4.00 13.05
N HIS A 146 -4.33 -2.73 13.29
CA HIS A 146 -5.35 -1.70 13.53
C HIS A 146 -5.43 -0.81 12.30
N VAL A 147 -6.63 -0.51 11.83
CA VAL A 147 -6.83 0.31 10.62
C VAL A 147 -7.72 1.48 10.96
N LEU A 148 -7.24 2.70 10.71
CA LEU A 148 -8.08 3.90 10.75
C LEU A 148 -8.61 4.15 9.33
N ALA A 149 -9.92 3.95 9.16
CA ALA A 149 -10.58 4.24 7.89
C ALA A 149 -10.73 5.73 7.70
N THR A 150 -10.38 6.23 6.51
CA THR A 150 -10.56 7.63 6.11
C THR A 150 -11.23 7.69 4.74
N PRO A 151 -11.94 8.79 4.40
CA PRO A 151 -12.62 8.93 3.10
C PRO A 151 -11.70 8.81 1.88
N GLY A 152 -10.39 9.00 2.08
CA GLY A 152 -9.37 8.85 1.06
C GLY A 152 -9.08 7.40 0.64
N MET A 153 -9.60 6.40 1.35
CA MET A 153 -9.41 4.99 1.02
C MET A 153 -10.24 4.55 -0.20
N ASP A 154 -9.89 3.39 -0.75
CA ASP A 154 -10.56 2.73 -1.87
C ASP A 154 -10.49 1.20 -1.73
N ALA A 155 -10.99 0.48 -2.73
CA ALA A 155 -10.99 -0.98 -2.76
C ALA A 155 -9.59 -1.58 -2.64
N HIS A 156 -8.58 -0.99 -3.29
CA HIS A 156 -7.22 -1.49 -3.23
C HIS A 156 -6.60 -1.26 -1.85
N GLY A 157 -6.70 -0.04 -1.33
CA GLY A 157 -6.21 0.29 0.02
C GLY A 157 -6.89 -0.55 1.10
N SER A 158 -8.19 -0.77 0.99
CA SER A 158 -8.96 -1.63 1.90
C SER A 158 -8.49 -3.08 1.83
N TYR A 159 -8.33 -3.64 0.64
CA TYR A 159 -7.83 -5.00 0.47
C TYR A 159 -6.44 -5.17 1.08
N VAL A 160 -5.54 -4.23 0.81
CA VAL A 160 -4.19 -4.25 1.37
C VAL A 160 -4.25 -4.19 2.89
N ALA A 161 -4.93 -3.21 3.49
CA ALA A 161 -4.97 -3.02 4.96
C ALA A 161 -5.58 -4.23 5.69
N LEU A 162 -6.68 -4.76 5.15
CA LEU A 162 -7.44 -5.86 5.76
C LEU A 162 -6.77 -7.23 5.58
N SER A 163 -5.73 -7.36 4.77
CA SER A 163 -5.06 -8.64 4.49
C SER A 163 -3.66 -8.79 5.10
N ARG A 164 -3.17 -7.82 5.88
CA ARG A 164 -1.82 -7.88 6.51
C ARG A 164 -1.75 -8.63 7.83
N HIS A 165 -2.89 -8.99 8.42
CA HIS A 165 -2.93 -9.68 9.71
C HIS A 165 -2.94 -11.20 9.56
N ARG A 166 -2.31 -11.89 10.50
CA ARG A 166 -2.41 -13.35 10.67
C ARG A 166 -3.54 -13.72 11.62
N ASP A 167 -3.63 -13.05 12.77
CA ASP A 167 -4.51 -13.45 13.87
C ASP A 167 -5.77 -12.60 13.98
N GLY A 168 -5.64 -11.28 13.79
CA GLY A 168 -6.78 -10.40 13.91
C GLY A 168 -6.58 -8.99 13.37
N MET A 169 -7.69 -8.36 13.00
CA MET A 169 -7.74 -6.95 12.63
C MET A 169 -8.82 -6.21 13.38
N ASP A 170 -8.59 -4.92 13.66
CA ASP A 170 -9.59 -3.98 14.14
C ASP A 170 -9.65 -2.75 13.23
N LEU A 171 -10.83 -2.43 12.71
CA LEU A 171 -11.09 -1.29 11.81
C LEU A 171 -11.83 -0.22 12.61
N HIS A 172 -11.34 1.00 12.61
CA HIS A 172 -11.89 2.14 13.33
C HIS A 172 -12.28 3.24 12.34
N TYR A 173 -13.39 3.93 12.59
CA TYR A 173 -13.81 5.06 11.75
C TYR A 173 -14.65 6.07 12.55
N GLY A 174 -14.57 7.34 12.17
CA GLY A 174 -15.42 8.40 12.72
C GLY A 174 -16.73 8.55 11.92
N ARG A 175 -17.84 8.89 12.60
CA ARG A 175 -19.14 9.12 11.96
C ARG A 175 -19.23 10.46 11.23
N ASP A 176 -18.41 11.42 11.63
CA ASP A 176 -18.12 12.65 10.89
C ASP A 176 -17.62 12.39 9.46
N ASP A 177 -16.74 11.39 9.29
CA ASP A 177 -16.28 10.92 7.98
C ASP A 177 -17.28 9.99 7.29
N PHE A 178 -17.87 9.08 8.06
CA PHE A 178 -18.76 8.05 7.56
C PHE A 178 -20.04 7.99 8.40
N SER A 179 -21.05 8.76 7.98
CA SER A 179 -22.31 8.85 8.72
C SER A 179 -23.06 7.51 8.88
N SER A 180 -22.71 6.48 8.10
CA SER A 180 -23.25 5.13 8.25
C SER A 180 -22.24 4.07 7.79
N GLN A 181 -22.45 2.83 8.23
CA GLN A 181 -21.65 1.69 7.78
C GLN A 181 -21.79 1.45 6.26
N ASP A 182 -22.94 1.74 5.65
CA ASP A 182 -23.10 1.66 4.19
C ASP A 182 -22.20 2.67 3.45
N LYS A 183 -22.04 3.89 3.97
CA LYS A 183 -21.10 4.87 3.39
C LYS A 183 -19.66 4.37 3.49
N LEU A 184 -19.28 3.81 4.63
CA LEU A 184 -17.98 3.17 4.79
C LEU A 184 -17.77 2.07 3.74
N ILE A 185 -18.71 1.12 3.62
CA ILE A 185 -18.63 0.03 2.66
C ILE A 185 -18.52 0.57 1.23
N ASN A 186 -19.32 1.57 0.86
CA ASN A 186 -19.29 2.17 -0.48
C ASN A 186 -17.93 2.81 -0.79
N THR A 187 -17.35 3.56 0.14
CA THR A 187 -16.01 4.16 -0.03
C THR A 187 -14.93 3.09 -0.11
N LEU A 188 -14.93 2.13 0.81
CA LEU A 188 -13.95 1.04 0.85
C LEU A 188 -14.11 0.06 -0.32
N SER A 189 -15.24 0.07 -1.03
CA SER A 189 -15.48 -0.77 -2.22
C SER A 189 -15.29 0.00 -3.52
N ARG A 190 -15.00 1.32 -3.47
CA ARG A 190 -14.81 2.14 -4.66
C ARG A 190 -13.58 1.65 -5.40
N ASP A 191 -13.77 1.24 -6.65
CA ASP A 191 -12.65 0.94 -7.54
C ASP A 191 -12.14 2.27 -8.10
N ARG A 192 -10.90 2.63 -7.75
CA ARG A 192 -10.15 3.65 -8.48
C ARG A 192 -9.23 2.90 -9.42
N ALA A 193 -9.78 2.52 -10.57
CA ALA A 193 -8.94 2.10 -11.68
C ALA A 193 -7.93 3.23 -11.92
N LYS A 194 -6.64 2.89 -11.91
CA LYS A 194 -5.63 3.78 -12.44
C LYS A 194 -5.78 3.68 -13.95
N ASP A 195 -6.53 4.60 -14.54
CA ASP A 195 -6.65 4.64 -16.00
C ASP A 195 -5.23 4.73 -16.58
N MET A 196 -4.86 3.75 -17.39
CA MET A 196 -3.60 3.79 -18.12
C MET A 196 -3.80 4.68 -19.34
N ALA A 197 -2.76 5.40 -19.76
CA ALA A 197 -2.83 6.18 -21.01
C ALA A 197 -3.25 5.32 -22.22
N THR A 198 -2.98 4.01 -22.17
CA THR A 198 -3.37 3.00 -23.17
C THR A 198 -4.84 2.60 -23.12
N ASP A 199 -5.57 2.92 -22.04
CA ASP A 199 -7.03 2.73 -21.95
C ASP A 199 -7.79 3.84 -22.70
N TYR A 200 -7.08 4.85 -23.21
CA TYR A 200 -7.60 5.93 -24.03
C TYR A 200 -7.29 5.67 -25.51
N GLU A 201 -8.33 5.63 -26.35
CA GLU A 201 -8.18 5.72 -27.80
C GLU A 201 -7.62 7.11 -28.17
N PRO A 202 -6.57 7.24 -29.02
CA PRO A 202 -5.85 8.51 -29.25
C PRO A 202 -6.62 9.62 -30.00
N ALA A 203 -7.95 9.59 -30.06
CA ALA A 203 -8.71 10.55 -30.86
C ALA A 203 -9.72 11.34 -30.01
N GLN A 204 -9.43 12.64 -29.90
CA GLN A 204 -10.34 13.76 -29.65
C GLN A 204 -10.97 13.96 -28.24
N SER A 205 -11.00 12.98 -27.33
CA SER A 205 -11.79 13.16 -26.10
C SER A 205 -11.09 13.80 -24.88
N TYR A 206 -9.78 14.05 -24.91
CA TYR A 206 -9.03 14.51 -23.73
C TYR A 206 -9.23 16.00 -23.40
N ALA A 207 -9.22 16.88 -24.41
CA ALA A 207 -9.33 18.33 -24.21
C ALA A 207 -10.77 18.77 -23.86
N GLU A 208 -11.77 18.20 -24.55
CA GLU A 208 -13.18 18.55 -24.38
C GLU A 208 -13.73 18.18 -22.99
N ARG A 209 -13.26 17.07 -22.39
CA ARG A 209 -13.77 16.59 -21.08
C ARG A 209 -13.11 17.25 -19.87
N ARG A 210 -11.96 17.92 -20.05
CA ARG A 210 -11.30 18.72 -19.01
C ARG A 210 -11.76 20.18 -19.01
N GLY A 211 -12.69 20.56 -19.89
CA GLY A 211 -13.15 21.94 -20.02
C GLY A 211 -12.09 22.87 -20.57
N ILE A 212 -11.06 22.35 -21.26
CA ILE A 212 -10.08 23.16 -21.96
C ILE A 212 -10.69 23.48 -23.33
N THR A 213 -11.61 24.45 -23.35
CA THR A 213 -12.05 25.05 -24.60
C THR A 213 -10.89 25.85 -25.16
N ALA A 214 -10.40 25.46 -26.32
CA ALA A 214 -9.56 26.34 -27.13
C ALA A 214 -10.41 27.58 -27.44
N HIS A 215 -10.20 28.65 -26.69
CA HIS A 215 -10.74 29.94 -27.06
C HIS A 215 -10.06 30.35 -28.36
N ALA A 216 -10.83 30.30 -29.44
CA ALA A 216 -10.50 31.00 -30.67
C ALA A 216 -10.41 32.50 -30.31
N HIS A 217 -9.18 32.99 -30.21
CA HIS A 217 -8.89 34.39 -30.47
C HIS A 217 -8.09 34.46 -31.76
N ASP A 218 -8.60 35.30 -32.63
CA ASP A 218 -8.10 35.64 -33.95
C ASP A 218 -6.64 36.10 -33.96
N ALA A 219 -5.97 35.69 -35.02
CA ALA A 219 -5.03 36.42 -35.87
C ALA A 219 -3.79 37.13 -35.28
N ALA A 220 -2.68 36.85 -36.00
CA ALA A 220 -1.42 37.59 -36.11
C ALA A 220 -0.36 37.34 -35.02
N VAL A 221 0.61 36.47 -35.32
CA VAL A 221 2.01 36.87 -35.54
C VAL A 221 2.63 35.97 -36.60
N GLU A 222 3.16 36.62 -37.61
CA GLU A 222 3.89 36.14 -38.77
C GLU A 222 5.35 35.79 -38.42
N GLN A 223 5.88 34.76 -39.08
CA GLN A 223 7.30 34.44 -39.35
C GLN A 223 8.32 34.48 -38.19
N VAL A 224 8.93 33.32 -37.87
CA VAL A 224 10.41 33.17 -37.88
C VAL A 224 10.80 31.73 -38.27
N ALA A 225 11.44 31.62 -39.43
CA ALA A 225 12.48 30.67 -39.87
C ALA A 225 12.28 29.14 -39.73
N GLU A 226 12.25 28.46 -40.88
CA GLU A 226 13.09 27.27 -41.07
C GLU A 226 14.42 27.74 -41.71
N PRO A 227 15.56 27.05 -41.47
CA PRO A 227 15.83 25.87 -42.29
C PRO A 227 16.58 24.73 -41.58
N SER A 228 16.42 23.56 -42.19
CA SER A 228 17.44 22.52 -42.41
C SER A 228 18.08 21.85 -41.18
N LEU A 229 17.92 20.52 -41.11
CA LEU A 229 19.09 19.65 -41.10
C LEU A 229 18.73 18.28 -41.71
N GLU A 230 19.40 18.03 -42.82
CA GLU A 230 19.56 16.75 -43.49
C GLU A 230 20.32 15.74 -42.61
N HIS A 231 19.99 14.46 -42.79
CA HIS A 231 20.78 13.26 -42.53
C HIS A 231 21.52 13.10 -41.19
N LEU A 232 21.11 12.10 -40.39
CA LEU A 232 22.07 11.27 -39.67
C LEU A 232 21.63 9.80 -39.62
N ASP A 233 22.56 8.93 -40.02
CA ASP A 233 22.39 7.53 -40.38
C ASP A 233 21.86 6.59 -39.30
N LEU A 234 21.06 5.63 -39.79
CA LEU A 234 20.70 4.38 -39.13
C LEU A 234 21.94 3.48 -39.00
N GLY A 235 22.50 3.41 -37.79
CA GLY A 235 23.44 2.37 -37.41
C GLY A 235 22.71 1.09 -37.01
N LEU A 236 22.76 0.07 -37.86
CA LEU A 236 22.44 -1.32 -37.51
C LEU A 236 23.36 -1.79 -36.38
N CYS A 237 22.79 -2.31 -35.29
CA CYS A 237 23.42 -3.31 -34.43
C CYS A 237 22.36 -4.36 -34.11
N ASP A 238 22.35 -5.39 -34.94
CA ASP A 238 21.54 -6.58 -34.74
C ASP A 238 22.40 -7.64 -34.05
N ARG A 239 21.96 -8.11 -32.87
CA ARG A 239 21.88 -9.53 -32.46
C ARG A 239 21.81 -9.68 -30.94
N ASN A 240 20.69 -10.28 -30.53
CA ASN A 240 20.41 -11.07 -29.33
C ASN A 240 19.42 -10.43 -28.34
N GLY A 241 18.13 -10.65 -28.61
CA GLY A 241 17.06 -10.47 -27.64
C GLY A 241 15.73 -10.95 -28.21
N VAL A 242 15.34 -12.18 -27.84
CA VAL A 242 14.06 -12.80 -28.20
C VAL A 242 12.90 -11.95 -27.66
N GLY A 243 12.09 -11.37 -28.55
CA GLY A 243 10.84 -10.68 -28.23
C GLY A 243 9.63 -11.40 -28.83
N PRO A 244 8.44 -11.35 -28.22
CA PRO A 244 7.27 -12.10 -28.68
C PRO A 244 6.73 -11.53 -30.01
N VAL A 245 6.46 -12.42 -30.95
CA VAL A 245 5.68 -12.14 -32.16
C VAL A 245 4.21 -12.06 -31.74
N ILE A 246 3.58 -10.89 -31.93
CA ILE A 246 2.13 -10.71 -31.73
C ILE A 246 1.44 -11.18 -33.00
N GLY A 247 0.85 -12.37 -32.96
CA GLY A 247 -0.12 -12.82 -33.97
C GLY A 247 -1.49 -12.21 -33.68
N HIS A 248 -2.09 -11.54 -34.66
CA HIS A 248 -3.47 -11.09 -34.61
C HIS A 248 -4.43 -12.30 -34.63
N GLY A 249 -5.20 -12.47 -33.56
CA GLY A 249 -6.31 -13.42 -33.47
C GLY A 249 -7.30 -13.02 -32.37
N PRO A 250 -8.62 -13.28 -32.53
CA PRO A 250 -9.62 -12.82 -31.58
C PRO A 250 -9.69 -13.76 -30.36
N CYS A 251 -9.90 -13.18 -29.18
CA CYS A 251 -10.05 -13.80 -27.84
C CYS A 251 -8.78 -13.81 -26.98
N ALA A 252 -8.64 -12.78 -26.14
CA ALA A 252 -7.73 -12.80 -25.00
C ALA A 252 -8.38 -13.55 -23.83
N GLU A 253 -7.83 -14.73 -23.52
CA GLU A 253 -8.22 -15.54 -22.36
C GLU A 253 -7.37 -15.13 -21.15
N VAL A 254 -7.97 -14.53 -20.13
CA VAL A 254 -7.25 -14.12 -18.90
C VAL A 254 -7.23 -15.27 -17.91
N VAL A 255 -6.07 -15.93 -17.77
CA VAL A 255 -5.83 -16.99 -16.80
C VAL A 255 -5.32 -16.39 -15.48
N LEU A 256 -6.11 -16.45 -14.41
CA LEU A 256 -5.68 -16.10 -13.06
C LEU A 256 -5.13 -17.34 -12.34
N GLY A 257 -3.80 -17.40 -12.19
CA GLY A 257 -3.13 -18.38 -11.33
C GLY A 257 -3.49 -18.18 -9.85
N ARG A 258 -3.73 -19.27 -9.11
CA ARG A 258 -3.91 -19.23 -7.65
C ARG A 258 -2.57 -19.07 -6.95
N PRO A 259 -2.43 -18.18 -5.95
CA PRO A 259 -1.33 -18.29 -4.99
C PRO A 259 -1.63 -19.46 -4.05
N THR A 260 -0.63 -20.33 -3.91
CA THR A 260 -0.54 -21.40 -2.90
C THR A 260 -0.51 -20.77 -1.51
N GLY A 261 -1.49 -21.10 -0.67
CA GLY A 261 -1.59 -20.65 0.72
C GLY A 261 -3.04 -20.53 1.15
N GLU A 262 -3.40 -21.22 2.24
CA GLU A 262 -4.75 -21.19 2.80
C GLU A 262 -5.14 -19.76 3.19
N ARG A 263 -6.12 -19.20 2.49
CA ARG A 263 -6.67 -17.88 2.81
C ARG A 263 -7.51 -17.97 4.09
N PRO A 264 -7.39 -17.04 5.05
CA PRO A 264 -8.28 -16.98 6.20
C PRO A 264 -9.74 -16.83 5.75
N ARG A 265 -10.65 -17.60 6.37
CA ARG A 265 -12.07 -17.75 5.98
C ARG A 265 -12.81 -16.40 5.83
N ILE A 266 -12.36 -15.35 6.50
CA ILE A 266 -12.94 -14.00 6.48
C ILE A 266 -12.71 -13.30 5.14
N ALA A 267 -11.55 -13.45 4.50
CA ALA A 267 -11.29 -12.90 3.16
C ALA A 267 -12.21 -13.52 2.11
N GLN A 268 -12.56 -14.81 2.25
CA GLN A 268 -13.55 -15.45 1.39
C GLN A 268 -14.98 -14.96 1.67
N GLN A 269 -15.31 -14.67 2.92
CA GLN A 269 -16.63 -14.18 3.33
C GLN A 269 -16.87 -12.75 2.83
N PHE A 270 -15.86 -11.89 2.89
CA PHE A 270 -15.90 -10.53 2.32
C PHE A 270 -15.96 -10.55 0.79
N LEU A 271 -15.18 -11.43 0.13
CA LEU A 271 -15.25 -11.62 -1.32
C LEU A 271 -16.61 -12.20 -1.77
N LYS A 272 -17.25 -13.05 -0.95
CA LYS A 272 -18.62 -13.55 -1.17
C LYS A 272 -19.66 -12.45 -1.01
N LEU A 273 -19.49 -11.53 -0.07
CA LEU A 273 -20.35 -10.36 0.11
C LEU A 273 -20.24 -9.39 -1.07
N LEU A 274 -19.02 -9.11 -1.54
CA LEU A 274 -18.77 -8.30 -2.75
C LEU A 274 -19.32 -8.96 -4.02
N ARG A 275 -19.27 -10.30 -4.12
CA ARG A 275 -19.87 -11.06 -5.24
C ARG A 275 -21.39 -11.11 -5.19
N ARG A 276 -22.02 -11.07 -4.00
CA ARG A 276 -23.48 -11.08 -3.85
C ARG A 276 -24.13 -9.78 -4.33
N ARG A 277 -23.48 -8.62 -4.21
CA ARG A 277 -24.00 -7.32 -4.68
C ARG A 277 -23.82 -7.07 -6.19
N ARG A 278 -23.09 -7.91 -6.94
CA ARG A 278 -22.93 -7.81 -8.41
C ARG A 278 -24.02 -8.53 -9.23
N ARG A 279 -25.18 -8.85 -8.65
CA ARG A 279 -26.31 -9.45 -9.40
C ARG A 279 -27.50 -8.48 -9.46
N SER A 280 -27.46 -7.59 -10.45
CA SER A 280 -28.58 -7.27 -11.37
C SER A 280 -28.32 -5.93 -12.05
N PHE A 281 -27.54 -5.96 -13.14
CA PHE A 281 -27.66 -4.94 -14.19
C PHE A 281 -27.91 -5.70 -15.49
N SER A 282 -29.17 -5.67 -15.93
CA SER A 282 -29.60 -6.19 -17.22
C SER A 282 -29.61 -5.01 -18.19
N VAL A 283 -28.64 -4.95 -19.10
CA VAL A 283 -28.73 -4.08 -20.28
C VAL A 283 -29.55 -4.86 -21.33
N PRO A 284 -30.68 -4.33 -21.83
CA PRO A 284 -31.44 -5.02 -22.86
C PRO A 284 -30.68 -4.90 -24.20
N GLY A 285 -30.26 -6.04 -24.77
CA GLY A 285 -29.71 -6.08 -26.13
C GLY A 285 -28.56 -7.05 -26.41
N THR A 286 -27.94 -7.68 -25.40
CA THR A 286 -26.77 -8.55 -25.66
C THR A 286 -26.91 -9.90 -24.97
N ARG A 287 -27.07 -10.97 -25.76
CA ARG A 287 -27.02 -12.36 -25.27
C ARG A 287 -25.56 -12.79 -25.11
N CYS A 288 -24.92 -12.49 -23.98
CA CYS A 288 -23.68 -13.16 -23.57
C CYS A 288 -23.91 -13.90 -22.24
N ARG A 289 -23.98 -15.23 -22.30
CA ARG A 289 -23.93 -16.11 -21.12
C ARG A 289 -22.46 -16.41 -20.80
N LEU A 290 -21.94 -15.85 -19.72
CA LEU A 290 -20.66 -16.27 -19.14
C LEU A 290 -20.81 -17.66 -18.53
N ARG A 291 -20.19 -18.67 -19.14
CA ARG A 291 -20.12 -20.05 -18.62
C ARG A 291 -18.75 -20.27 -18.01
N LEU A 292 -18.69 -20.49 -16.70
CA LEU A 292 -17.46 -20.83 -15.98
C LEU A 292 -17.20 -22.34 -16.16
N VAL A 293 -16.12 -22.72 -16.85
CA VAL A 293 -15.70 -24.14 -16.96
C VAL A 293 -14.46 -24.34 -16.08
N VAL A 294 -14.51 -25.34 -15.20
CA VAL A 294 -13.40 -25.73 -14.31
C VAL A 294 -12.77 -26.99 -14.89
N VAL A 295 -11.50 -26.93 -15.28
CA VAL A 295 -10.75 -28.11 -15.77
C VAL A 295 -9.78 -28.58 -14.67
N PRO A 296 -9.74 -29.88 -14.33
CA PRO A 296 -8.80 -30.42 -13.35
C PRO A 296 -7.40 -30.59 -13.96
N ALA A 297 -6.36 -30.34 -13.16
CA ALA A 297 -4.96 -30.40 -13.58
C ALA A 297 -4.49 -31.85 -13.80
N VAL A 298 -3.91 -32.12 -14.98
CA VAL A 298 -3.23 -33.38 -15.31
C VAL A 298 -1.82 -33.36 -14.71
N ARG A 299 -1.48 -34.40 -13.91
CA ARG A 299 -0.11 -34.65 -13.43
C ARG A 299 0.74 -35.21 -14.59
N SER A 300 1.81 -34.52 -14.96
CA SER A 300 2.88 -35.09 -15.78
C SER A 300 4.01 -35.61 -14.87
N HIS A 301 4.41 -36.86 -15.09
CA HIS A 301 5.44 -37.58 -14.34
C HIS A 301 6.44 -38.20 -15.33
N ARG A 302 7.74 -38.05 -15.01
CA ARG A 302 8.93 -38.69 -15.63
C ARG A 302 9.35 -38.16 -17.03
N GLY A 303 10.63 -38.10 -17.38
CA GLY A 303 11.77 -38.82 -16.80
C GLY A 303 13.15 -38.27 -17.16
N SER A 304 14.09 -38.82 -16.39
CA SER A 304 15.54 -38.82 -16.55
C SER A 304 15.95 -39.57 -17.82
N GLN A 305 16.90 -38.99 -18.57
CA GLN A 305 18.11 -39.60 -19.14
C GLN A 305 18.70 -38.60 -20.15
N ILE A 306 20.01 -38.40 -20.13
CA ILE A 306 20.90 -38.71 -21.25
C ILE A 306 22.35 -38.79 -20.72
N ARG A 307 23.06 -39.77 -21.27
CA ARG A 307 24.49 -40.05 -21.16
C ARG A 307 25.37 -38.88 -21.58
#